data_AF-A0A081NF43-F1
#
_entry.id   AF-A0A081NF43-F1
#
_cell.length_a   1.000
_cell.length_b   1.000
_cell.length_c   1.000
_cell.angle_alpha   90.00
_cell.angle_beta   90.00
_cell.angle_gamma   90.00
#
_symmetry.space_group_name_H-M   'P 1'
#
loop_
_entity.id
_entity.type
_entity.pdbx_description
1 polymer ?
#
loop_
_entity_poly.entity_id
_entity_poly.type
_entity_poly.pdbx_seq_one_letter_code
_entity_poly.pdbx_strand_id
1 'polypeptide(L)'
;MINLTDGIVTTFSSTLLSIIVGIFLFEKQRKSNDKSELQRLKLITIAESNDIKSILSDSEGMTLNLPENKKIEVIVTFLSPLAHEEAGKSGLFDALTTENLFHISRKIRMYNLKVGHLLGLMRNKSDLDFIEHAAKNVSETKDAILYDCELVSSQVSAA
;
A
#
# COMPACT_ATOMS: atom_id res chain seq x y z
N MET A 1 0.89 67.48 4.80
CA MET A 1 -0.09 66.70 4.04
C MET A 1 0.61 65.47 3.52
N ILE A 2 0.24 64.28 3.99
CA ILE A 2 0.63 63.04 3.31
C ILE A 2 -0.15 63.05 1.99
N ASN A 3 0.54 63.06 0.86
CA ASN A 3 -0.15 63.07 -0.43
C ASN A 3 -0.94 61.76 -0.56
N LEU A 4 -2.20 61.84 -1.00
CA LEU A 4 -3.08 60.68 -1.21
C LEU A 4 -2.41 59.59 -2.07
N THR A 5 -1.55 60.01 -3.01
CA THR A 5 -0.72 59.15 -3.85
C THR A 5 0.29 58.31 -3.05
N ASP A 6 0.90 58.85 -2.00
CA ASP A 6 1.87 58.14 -1.17
C ASP A 6 1.17 57.02 -0.36
N GLY A 7 -0.06 57.26 0.08
CA GLY A 7 -0.90 56.27 0.77
C GLY A 7 -1.31 55.09 -0.14
N ILE A 8 -1.64 55.37 -1.41
CA ILE A 8 -1.97 54.35 -2.41
C ILE A 8 -0.73 53.53 -2.75
N VAL A 9 0.43 54.17 -2.99
CA VAL A 9 1.68 53.49 -3.35
C VAL A 9 2.19 52.59 -2.22
N THR A 10 2.12 53.05 -0.96
CA THR A 10 2.53 52.26 0.20
C THR A 10 1.60 51.08 0.46
N THR A 11 0.28 51.25 0.30
CA THR A 11 -0.69 50.15 0.44
C THR A 11 -0.53 49.12 -0.68
N PHE A 12 -0.32 49.58 -1.92
CA PHE A 12 -0.07 48.68 -3.04
C PHE A 12 1.25 47.91 -2.88
N SER A 13 2.33 48.59 -2.50
CA SER A 13 3.65 47.98 -2.29
C SER A 13 3.64 46.99 -1.12
N SER A 14 2.97 47.32 -0.02
CA SER A 14 2.82 46.41 1.12
C SER A 14 1.96 45.21 0.78
N THR A 15 0.85 45.39 0.06
CA THR A 15 0.00 44.28 -0.40
C THR A 15 0.76 43.34 -1.33
N LEU A 16 1.51 43.87 -2.30
CA LEU A 16 2.33 43.07 -3.20
C LEU A 16 3.41 42.30 -2.43
N LEU A 17 4.10 42.97 -1.49
CA LEU A 17 5.10 42.32 -0.65
C LEU A 17 4.49 41.21 0.21
N SER A 18 3.32 41.44 0.81
CA SER A 18 2.60 40.43 1.58
C SER A 18 2.20 39.22 0.73
N ILE A 19 1.76 39.43 -0.51
CA ILE A 19 1.46 38.32 -1.44
C ILE A 19 2.73 37.52 -1.74
N ILE A 20 3.85 38.17 -2.05
CA ILE A 20 5.12 37.49 -2.36
C ILE A 20 5.61 36.68 -1.16
N VAL A 21 5.61 37.28 0.04
CA VAL A 21 6.01 36.60 1.28
C VAL A 21 5.07 35.44 1.57
N GLY A 22 3.76 35.62 1.37
CA GLY A 22 2.77 34.56 1.54
C GLY A 22 3.01 33.36 0.64
N ILE A 23 3.28 33.59 -0.66
CA ILE A 23 3.61 32.52 -1.62
C ILE A 23 4.88 31.78 -1.19
N PHE A 24 5.92 32.50 -0.79
CA PHE A 24 7.19 31.91 -0.37
C PHE A 24 7.04 31.03 0.88
N LEU A 25 6.31 31.52 1.89
CA LEU A 25 6.04 30.74 3.10
C LEU A 25 5.18 29.51 2.79
N PHE A 26 4.19 29.64 1.92
CA PHE A 26 3.33 28.54 1.49
C PHE A 26 4.14 27.43 0.80
N GLU A 27 5.01 27.76 -0.14
CA GLU A 27 5.87 26.77 -0.80
C GLU A 27 6.79 26.05 0.18
N LYS A 28 7.36 26.79 1.15
CA LYS A 28 8.21 26.21 2.18
C LYS A 28 7.43 25.26 3.09
N GLN A 29 6.23 25.65 3.51
CA GLN A 29 5.35 24.83 4.33
C GLN A 29 4.90 23.58 3.59
N ARG A 30 4.51 23.71 2.31
CA ARG A 30 4.13 22.59 1.46
C ARG A 30 5.26 21.56 1.36
N LYS A 31 6.49 21.99 1.03
CA LYS A 31 7.65 21.09 0.97
C LYS A 31 7.93 20.39 2.30
N SER A 32 7.72 21.06 3.42
CA SER A 32 7.88 20.44 4.75
C SER A 32 6.80 19.41 5.03
N ASN A 33 5.55 19.70 4.69
CA ASN A 33 4.42 18.79 4.86
C ASN A 33 4.57 17.56 3.97
N ASP A 34 4.91 17.74 2.69
CA ASP A 34 5.11 16.64 1.73
C ASP A 34 6.21 15.69 2.22
N LYS A 35 7.30 16.22 2.80
CA LYS A 35 8.37 15.40 3.41
C LYS A 35 7.89 14.61 4.61
N SER A 36 7.15 15.25 5.52
CA SER A 36 6.62 14.58 6.71
C SER A 36 5.64 13.48 6.33
N GLU A 37 4.79 13.75 5.33
CA GLU A 37 3.79 12.82 4.85
C GLU A 37 4.45 11.64 4.12
N LEU A 38 5.45 11.89 3.28
CA LEU A 38 6.24 10.84 2.64
C LEU A 38 6.88 9.92 3.69
N GLN A 39 7.46 10.46 4.75
CA GLN A 39 8.05 9.65 5.83
C GLN A 39 7.00 8.84 6.58
N ARG A 40 5.83 9.41 6.85
CA ARG A 40 4.70 8.67 7.44
C ARG A 40 4.29 7.50 6.56
N LEU A 41 4.08 7.74 5.26
CA LEU A 41 3.67 6.73 4.28
C LEU A 41 4.72 5.61 4.15
N LYS A 42 6.02 5.95 4.18
CA LYS A 42 7.09 4.96 4.19
C LYS A 42 6.98 4.01 5.38
N LEU A 43 6.89 4.57 6.59
CA LEU A 43 6.85 3.78 7.81
C LEU A 43 5.64 2.85 7.84
N ILE A 44 4.44 3.35 7.50
CA ILE A 44 3.23 2.52 7.52
C ILE A 44 3.25 1.44 6.44
N THR A 45 3.81 1.72 5.25
CA THR A 45 3.88 0.75 4.15
C THR A 45 4.88 -0.37 4.46
N ILE A 46 6.03 -0.02 5.05
CA ILE A 46 7.03 -0.99 5.50
C ILE A 46 6.46 -1.83 6.65
N ALA A 47 5.76 -1.21 7.60
CA ALA A 47 5.10 -1.93 8.69
C ALA A 47 4.06 -2.92 8.15
N GLU A 48 3.14 -2.49 7.29
CA GLU A 48 2.13 -3.36 6.68
C GLU A 48 2.78 -4.49 5.86
N SER A 49 3.86 -4.20 5.11
CA SER A 49 4.62 -5.22 4.39
C SER A 49 5.22 -6.27 5.32
N ASN A 50 5.84 -5.84 6.43
CA ASN A 50 6.43 -6.77 7.40
C ASN A 50 5.38 -7.59 8.13
N ASP A 51 4.25 -6.98 8.49
CA ASP A 51 3.13 -7.69 9.11
C ASP A 51 2.57 -8.75 8.16
N ILE A 52 2.35 -8.41 6.89
CA ILE A 52 1.91 -9.37 5.86
C ILE A 52 2.92 -10.51 5.73
N LYS A 53 4.22 -10.21 5.69
CA LYS A 53 5.25 -11.25 5.61
C LYS A 53 5.23 -12.17 6.82
N SER A 54 5.13 -11.63 8.04
CA SER A 54 5.07 -12.45 9.25
C SER A 54 3.80 -13.31 9.26
N ILE A 55 2.64 -12.74 8.92
CA ILE A 55 1.39 -13.50 8.82
C ILE A 55 1.53 -14.65 7.80
N LEU A 56 2.10 -14.41 6.63
CA LEU A 56 2.18 -15.42 5.57
C LEU A 56 3.36 -16.40 5.73
N SER A 57 4.34 -16.11 6.59
CA SER A 57 5.52 -16.96 6.81
C SER A 57 5.43 -17.77 8.10
N ASP A 58 4.86 -17.18 9.16
CA ASP A 58 4.85 -17.75 10.52
C ASP A 58 3.50 -18.37 10.89
N SER A 59 2.43 -18.17 10.10
CA SER A 59 1.14 -18.77 10.44
C SER A 59 1.18 -20.28 10.16
N GLU A 60 0.86 -21.07 11.19
CA GLU A 60 0.53 -22.49 11.03
C GLU A 60 -0.57 -22.61 9.96
N GLY A 61 -0.25 -23.25 8.83
CA GLY A 61 -1.20 -23.39 7.75
C GLY A 61 -2.31 -24.37 8.12
N MET A 62 -3.48 -24.16 7.53
CA MET A 62 -4.53 -25.16 7.58
C MET A 62 -4.08 -26.38 6.79
N THR A 63 -3.95 -27.53 7.46
CA THR A 63 -3.69 -28.81 6.76
C THR A 63 -5.00 -29.36 6.20
N LEU A 64 -5.11 -29.38 4.87
CA LEU A 64 -6.18 -30.05 4.14
C LEU A 64 -5.82 -31.52 3.98
N ASN A 65 -6.59 -32.39 4.62
CA ASN A 65 -6.49 -33.84 4.42
C ASN A 65 -7.32 -34.23 3.20
N LEU A 66 -6.66 -34.54 2.10
CA LEU A 66 -7.28 -35.09 0.90
C LEU A 66 -7.30 -36.63 0.98
N PRO A 67 -8.20 -37.30 0.24
CA PRO A 67 -8.11 -38.75 0.03
C PRO A 67 -6.75 -39.16 -0.53
N GLU A 68 -6.40 -40.44 -0.34
CA GLU A 68 -5.07 -41.00 -0.68
C GLU A 68 -3.90 -40.52 0.21
N ASN A 69 -4.18 -40.10 1.46
CA ASN A 69 -3.17 -39.61 2.41
C ASN A 69 -2.40 -38.35 1.95
N LYS A 70 -2.88 -37.64 0.92
CA LYS A 70 -2.30 -36.35 0.51
C LYS A 70 -2.68 -35.27 1.54
N LYS A 71 -1.68 -34.50 1.96
CA LYS A 71 -1.85 -33.35 2.85
C LYS A 71 -1.36 -32.11 2.12
N ILE A 72 -2.22 -31.11 2.02
CA ILE A 72 -1.84 -29.79 1.49
C ILE A 72 -1.96 -28.78 2.61
N GLU A 73 -0.85 -28.13 2.93
CA GLU A 73 -0.84 -27.02 3.88
C GLU A 73 -1.15 -25.72 3.13
N VAL A 74 -2.19 -25.02 3.56
CA VAL A 74 -2.62 -23.75 2.97
C VAL A 74 -2.86 -22.75 4.08
N ILE A 75 -2.26 -21.57 3.94
CA ILE A 75 -2.57 -20.44 4.82
C ILE A 75 -3.86 -19.80 4.32
N VAL A 76 -4.89 -19.84 5.17
CA VAL A 76 -6.22 -19.28 4.89
C VAL A 76 -6.41 -18.08 5.80
N THR A 77 -5.98 -16.92 5.32
CA THR A 77 -6.14 -15.65 6.02
C THR A 77 -6.61 -14.56 5.07
N PHE A 78 -7.15 -13.47 5.61
CA PHE A 78 -7.50 -12.29 4.84
C PHE A 78 -6.55 -11.16 5.18
N LEU A 79 -6.00 -10.54 4.14
CA LEU A 79 -5.03 -9.45 4.26
C LEU A 79 -5.65 -8.16 3.74
N SER A 80 -5.16 -7.02 4.22
CA SER A 80 -5.64 -5.70 3.78
C SER A 80 -4.46 -4.86 3.30
N PRO A 81 -4.49 -4.32 2.07
CA PRO A 81 -3.40 -3.52 1.51
C PRO A 81 -3.67 -2.01 1.68
N LEU A 82 -3.98 -1.54 2.89
CA LEU A 82 -4.44 -0.15 3.07
C LEU A 82 -3.29 0.83 2.91
N ALA A 83 -2.16 0.56 3.57
CA ALA A 83 -0.99 1.41 3.50
C ALA A 83 -0.42 1.47 2.09
N HIS A 84 -0.38 0.33 1.40
CA HIS A 84 0.05 0.26 0.00
C HIS A 84 -0.83 1.12 -0.93
N GLU A 85 -2.16 1.06 -0.78
CA GLU A 85 -3.08 1.86 -1.57
C GLU A 85 -3.00 3.36 -1.25
N GLU A 86 -2.87 3.70 0.02
CA GLU A 86 -2.72 5.09 0.48
C GLU A 86 -1.41 5.70 -0.05
N ALA A 87 -0.31 4.97 0.08
CA ALA A 87 0.99 5.36 -0.47
C ALA A 87 0.91 5.53 -2.00
N GLY A 88 0.29 4.59 -2.72
CA GLY A 88 0.12 4.69 -4.17
C GLY A 88 -0.72 5.90 -4.61
N LYS A 89 -1.76 6.26 -3.84
CA LYS A 89 -2.66 7.40 -4.14
C LYS A 89 -2.06 8.77 -3.75
N SER A 90 -1.04 8.80 -2.91
CA SER A 90 -0.47 10.04 -2.36
C SER A 90 0.15 10.97 -3.41
N GLY A 91 0.65 10.42 -4.52
CA GLY A 91 1.42 11.17 -5.51
C GLY A 91 2.80 11.62 -5.01
N LEU A 92 3.27 11.10 -3.87
CA LEU A 92 4.56 11.45 -3.26
C LEU A 92 5.71 10.51 -3.67
N PHE A 93 5.38 9.37 -4.28
CA PHE A 93 6.35 8.39 -4.79
C PHE A 93 6.55 8.57 -6.31
N ASP A 94 7.68 8.06 -6.82
CA ASP A 94 7.90 8.01 -8.25
C ASP A 94 6.95 7.03 -8.95
N ALA A 95 6.85 7.14 -10.28
CA ALA A 95 5.89 6.34 -11.07
C ALA A 95 6.08 4.82 -10.93
N LEU A 96 7.32 4.34 -10.84
CA LEU A 96 7.62 2.91 -10.73
C LEU A 96 7.22 2.39 -9.34
N THR A 97 7.60 3.11 -8.29
CA THR A 97 7.22 2.78 -6.91
C THR A 97 5.71 2.81 -6.74
N THR A 98 5.03 3.84 -7.27
CA THR A 98 3.56 3.92 -7.28
C THR A 98 2.91 2.75 -8.02
N GLU A 99 3.43 2.35 -9.17
CA GLU A 99 2.90 1.21 -9.91
C GLU A 99 3.01 -0.07 -9.08
N ASN A 100 4.17 -0.31 -8.46
CA ASN A 100 4.42 -1.49 -7.64
C ASN A 100 3.52 -1.53 -6.38
N LEU A 101 3.29 -0.38 -5.74
CA LEU A 101 2.33 -0.23 -4.64
C LEU A 101 0.91 -0.66 -5.05
N PHE A 102 0.47 -0.31 -6.27
CA PHE A 102 -0.83 -0.77 -6.78
C PHE A 102 -0.83 -2.22 -7.25
N HIS A 103 0.29 -2.75 -7.77
CA HIS A 103 0.41 -4.16 -8.13
C HIS A 103 0.27 -5.06 -6.90
N ILE A 104 1.01 -4.79 -5.83
CA ILE A 104 0.93 -5.60 -4.61
C ILE A 104 -0.47 -5.52 -3.98
N SER A 105 -1.08 -4.33 -3.96
CA SER A 105 -2.46 -4.16 -3.48
C SER A 105 -3.46 -5.03 -4.24
N ARG A 106 -3.33 -5.10 -5.57
CA ARG A 106 -4.17 -5.96 -6.41
C ARG A 106 -3.91 -7.44 -6.17
N LYS A 107 -2.64 -7.84 -6.00
CA LYS A 107 -2.28 -9.24 -5.69
C LYS A 107 -2.86 -9.67 -4.35
N ILE A 108 -2.81 -8.83 -3.32
CA ILE A 108 -3.41 -9.09 -2.01
C ILE A 108 -4.93 -9.28 -2.12
N ARG A 109 -5.62 -8.41 -2.86
CA ARG A 109 -7.07 -8.57 -3.13
C ARG A 109 -7.37 -9.88 -3.87
N MET A 110 -6.52 -10.25 -4.84
CA MET A 110 -6.65 -11.50 -5.57
C MET A 110 -6.43 -12.72 -4.67
N TYR A 111 -5.45 -12.67 -3.76
CA TYR A 111 -5.23 -13.69 -2.75
C TYR A 111 -6.47 -13.90 -1.89
N ASN A 112 -7.08 -12.82 -1.38
CA ASN A 112 -8.32 -12.91 -0.61
C ASN A 112 -9.47 -13.56 -1.41
N LEU A 113 -9.59 -13.24 -2.70
CA LEU A 113 -10.58 -13.87 -3.58
C LEU A 113 -10.32 -15.38 -3.76
N LYS A 114 -9.05 -15.76 -3.95
CA LYS A 114 -8.64 -17.18 -4.06
C LYS A 114 -8.88 -17.95 -2.76
N VAL A 115 -8.60 -17.35 -1.61
CA VAL A 115 -8.91 -17.90 -0.29
C VAL A 115 -10.42 -18.09 -0.14
N GLY A 116 -11.22 -17.08 -0.48
CA GLY A 116 -12.68 -17.17 -0.47
C GLY A 116 -13.22 -18.26 -1.40
N HIS A 117 -12.64 -18.40 -2.59
CA HIS A 117 -12.98 -19.46 -3.53
C HIS A 117 -12.66 -20.85 -2.98
N LEU A 118 -11.48 -21.05 -2.40
CA LEU A 118 -11.09 -22.31 -1.75
C LEU A 118 -12.06 -22.70 -0.63
N LEU A 119 -12.36 -21.77 0.28
CA LEU A 119 -13.33 -22.00 1.36
C LEU A 119 -14.72 -22.33 0.82
N GLY A 120 -15.13 -21.68 -0.27
CA GLY A 120 -16.38 -21.99 -0.98
C GLY A 120 -16.40 -23.42 -1.52
N LEU A 121 -15.33 -23.86 -2.18
CA LEU A 121 -15.22 -25.23 -2.71
C LEU A 121 -15.27 -26.27 -1.60
N MET A 122 -14.56 -26.02 -0.48
CA MET A 122 -14.56 -26.88 0.69
C MET A 122 -15.96 -27.01 1.31
N ARG A 123 -16.67 -25.89 1.46
CA ARG A 123 -18.03 -25.90 2.02
C ARG A 123 -19.02 -26.67 1.15
N ASN A 124 -18.87 -26.57 -0.17
CA ASN A 124 -19.77 -27.23 -1.13
C ASN A 124 -19.42 -28.71 -1.38
N LYS A 125 -18.39 -29.26 -0.71
CA LYS A 125 -17.88 -30.62 -0.97
C LYS A 125 -17.62 -30.86 -2.45
N SER A 126 -17.00 -29.87 -3.08
CA SER A 126 -16.63 -29.93 -4.50
C SER A 126 -15.62 -31.05 -4.73
N ASP A 127 -15.44 -31.41 -5.99
CA ASP A 127 -14.46 -32.41 -6.39
C ASP A 127 -13.03 -32.01 -5.94
N LEU A 128 -12.27 -33.01 -5.51
CA LEU A 128 -11.01 -32.88 -4.79
C LEU A 128 -9.93 -32.26 -5.66
N ASP A 129 -9.95 -32.57 -6.96
CA ASP A 129 -9.03 -32.00 -7.94
C ASP A 129 -9.17 -30.47 -7.99
N PHE A 130 -10.39 -29.95 -7.85
CA PHE A 130 -10.62 -28.50 -7.79
C PHE A 130 -10.13 -27.89 -6.47
N ILE A 131 -10.26 -28.62 -5.36
CA ILE A 131 -9.75 -28.17 -4.06
C ILE A 131 -8.22 -28.13 -4.08
N GLU A 132 -7.56 -29.17 -4.61
CA GLU A 132 -6.11 -29.23 -4.80
C GLU A 132 -5.61 -28.09 -5.68
N HIS A 133 -6.26 -27.86 -6.82
CA HIS A 133 -5.90 -26.74 -7.71
C HIS A 133 -6.13 -25.36 -7.06
N ALA A 134 -7.21 -25.17 -6.32
CA ALA A 134 -7.48 -23.92 -5.61
C ALA A 134 -6.47 -23.68 -4.48
N ALA A 135 -6.12 -24.73 -3.72
CA ALA A 135 -5.10 -24.69 -2.68
C ALA A 135 -3.73 -24.28 -3.24
N LYS A 136 -3.30 -24.91 -4.35
CA LYS A 136 -2.06 -24.56 -5.04
C LYS A 136 -2.03 -23.09 -5.48
N ASN A 137 -3.14 -22.62 -6.04
CA ASN A 137 -3.27 -21.22 -6.46
C ASN A 137 -3.14 -20.22 -5.31
N VAL A 138 -3.66 -20.55 -4.13
CA VAL A 138 -3.50 -19.73 -2.92
C VAL A 138 -2.02 -19.69 -2.53
N SER A 139 -1.35 -20.84 -2.47
CA SER A 139 0.07 -20.94 -2.11
C SER A 139 0.99 -20.22 -3.09
N GLU A 140 0.79 -20.38 -4.40
CA GLU A 140 1.58 -19.65 -5.41
C GLU A 140 1.40 -18.12 -5.30
N THR A 141 0.17 -17.67 -4.98
CA THR A 141 -0.10 -16.24 -4.80
C THR A 141 0.52 -15.71 -3.51
N LYS A 142 0.55 -16.52 -2.45
CA LYS A 142 1.24 -16.19 -1.19
C LYS A 142 2.72 -15.91 -1.45
N ASP A 143 3.41 -16.81 -2.15
CA ASP A 143 4.84 -16.66 -2.43
C ASP A 143 5.12 -15.41 -3.28
N ALA A 144 4.24 -15.12 -4.25
CA ALA A 144 4.32 -13.89 -5.04
C ALA A 144 4.10 -12.61 -4.21
N ILE A 145 3.22 -12.65 -3.20
CA ILE A 145 3.01 -11.52 -2.27
C ILE A 145 4.24 -11.32 -1.39
N LEU A 146 4.82 -12.40 -0.85
CA LEU A 146 6.03 -12.33 -0.02
C LEU A 146 7.19 -11.65 -0.77
N TYR A 147 7.43 -12.06 -2.01
CA TYR A 147 8.43 -11.43 -2.87
C TYR A 147 8.16 -9.95 -3.12
N ASP A 148 6.91 -9.60 -3.48
CA ASP A 148 6.54 -8.20 -3.75
C ASP A 148 6.63 -7.32 -2.50
N CYS A 149 6.30 -7.84 -1.31
CA CYS A 149 6.44 -7.12 -0.04
C CYS A 149 7.89 -6.71 0.21
N GLU A 150 8.85 -7.58 -0.10
CA GLU A 150 10.28 -7.26 0.01
C GLU A 150 10.71 -6.21 -1.01
N LEU A 151 10.30 -6.37 -2.26
CA LEU A 151 10.60 -5.43 -3.33
C LEU A 151 10.08 -4.02 -2.98
N VAL A 152 8.80 -3.91 -2.65
CA VAL A 152 8.16 -2.63 -2.32
C VAL A 152 8.77 -2.01 -1.07
N SER A 153 9.04 -2.80 -0.02
CA SER A 153 9.70 -2.29 1.20
C SER A 153 11.07 -1.68 0.88
N SER A 154 11.84 -2.30 -0.02
CA SER A 154 13.15 -1.76 -0.44
C SER A 154 13.02 -0.45 -1.22
N GLN A 155 12.06 -0.37 -2.16
CA GLN A 155 11.84 0.80 -2.99
C GLN A 155 11.32 1.99 -2.17
N VAL A 156 10.34 1.74 -1.31
CA VAL A 156 9.75 2.74 -0.42
C VAL A 156 10.80 3.27 0.57
N SER A 157 11.71 2.42 1.05
CA SER A 157 12.81 2.84 1.92
C SER A 157 13.85 3.70 1.20
N ALA A 158 14.03 3.50 -0.12
CA ALA A 158 15.01 4.19 -0.95
C ALA A 158 14.49 5.49 -1.60
N ALA A 159 13.17 5.66 -1.70
CA ALA A 159 12.53 6.94 -2.04
C ALA A 159 12.82 8.01 -0.98
#